data_AF-U7LG45-F1
#
_entry.id   AF-U7LG45-F1
#
_cell.length_a   1.000
_cell.length_b   1.000
_cell.length_c   1.000
_cell.angle_alpha   90.00
_cell.angle_beta   90.00
_cell.angle_gamma   90.00
#
_symmetry.space_group_name_H-M   'P 1'
#
loop_
_entity.id
_entity.type
_entity.pdbx_description
1 polymer ?
#
loop_
_entity_poly.entity_id
_entity_poly.type
_entity_poly.pdbx_seq_one_letter_code
_entity_poly.pdbx_strand_id
1 'polypeptide(L)'
;MTQLGIILILLVRIYTWVLIARIIIEMIQSFSRQFNPPRWFMVVAEPLFVITDPPVKALRRLIPPLQMGGVALDVSVLVLFILLSILTRILQIVFFG
;
A
#
# COMPACT_ATOMS: atom_id res chain seq x y z
N MET A 1 -6.39 -23.40 15.71
CA MET A 1 -5.25 -22.48 15.46
C MET A 1 -5.13 -22.12 13.98
N THR A 2 -5.24 -23.07 13.06
CA THR A 2 -5.14 -22.85 11.60
C THR A 2 -6.20 -21.91 11.03
N GLN A 3 -7.47 -22.03 11.42
CA GLN A 3 -8.55 -21.18 10.88
C GLN A 3 -8.34 -19.67 11.15
N LEU A 4 -7.91 -19.30 12.36
CA LEU A 4 -7.61 -17.91 12.70
C LEU A 4 -6.40 -17.38 11.89
N GLY A 5 -5.37 -18.22 11.72
CA GLY A 5 -4.22 -17.89 10.88
C GLY A 5 -4.60 -17.63 9.43
N ILE A 6 -5.50 -18.44 8.85
CA ILE A 6 -6.03 -18.23 7.49
C ILE A 6 -6.69 -16.86 7.38
N ILE A 7 -7.59 -16.53 8.30
CA ILE A 7 -8.35 -15.26 8.27
C ILE A 7 -7.39 -14.08 8.37
N LEU A 8 -6.44 -14.10 9.30
CA LEU A 8 -5.45 -13.03 9.46
C LEU A 8 -4.60 -12.84 8.21
N ILE A 9 -4.09 -13.92 7.63
CA ILE A 9 -3.29 -13.87 6.39
C ILE A 9 -4.14 -13.33 5.23
N LEU A 10 -5.41 -13.72 5.16
CA LEU A 10 -6.33 -13.21 4.14
C LEU A 10 -6.52 -11.69 4.26
N LEU A 11 -6.74 -11.19 5.48
CA LEU A 11 -6.88 -9.75 5.73
C LEU A 11 -5.62 -8.98 5.33
N VAL A 12 -4.44 -9.47 5.73
CA VAL A 12 -3.16 -8.85 5.36
C VAL A 12 -2.96 -8.88 3.84
N ARG A 13 -3.30 -9.99 3.17
CA ARG A 13 -3.23 -10.09 1.70
C ARG A 13 -4.17 -9.12 0.99
N ILE A 14 -5.42 -9.00 1.44
CA ILE A 14 -6.38 -8.04 0.88
C ILE A 14 -5.83 -6.63 1.03
N TYR A 15 -5.30 -6.29 2.20
CA TYR A 15 -4.68 -5.00 2.43
C TYR A 15 -3.46 -4.76 1.53
N THR A 16 -2.61 -5.76 1.30
CA THR A 16 -1.50 -5.68 0.35
C THR A 16 -1.97 -5.40 -1.08
N TRP A 17 -3.07 -6.01 -1.53
CA TRP A 17 -3.67 -5.71 -2.84
C TRP A 17 -4.18 -4.27 -2.94
N VAL A 18 -4.83 -3.77 -1.90
CA VAL A 18 -5.25 -2.36 -1.79
C VAL A 18 -4.03 -1.43 -1.89
N LEU A 19 -2.93 -1.77 -1.20
CA LEU A 19 -1.69 -1.00 -1.26
C LEU A 19 -1.09 -0.99 -2.67
N ILE A 20 -1.09 -2.13 -3.37
CA ILE A 20 -0.64 -2.21 -4.77
C ILE A 20 -1.50 -1.31 -5.66
N ALA A 21 -2.83 -1.35 -5.51
CA ALA A 21 -3.73 -0.50 -6.29
C ALA A 21 -3.43 0.99 -6.07
N ARG A 22 -3.16 1.40 -4.82
CA ARG A 22 -2.71 2.76 -4.48
C ARG A 22 -1.40 3.13 -5.20
N ILE A 23 -0.39 2.26 -5.18
CA ILE A 23 0.89 2.49 -5.88
C ILE A 23 0.64 2.73 -7.38
N ILE A 24 -0.19 1.89 -8.01
CA ILE A 24 -0.51 2.03 -9.44
C ILE A 24 -1.16 3.39 -9.70
N ILE A 25 -2.12 3.80 -8.87
CA ILE A 25 -2.78 5.10 -8.99
C ILE A 25 -1.79 6.26 -8.83
N GLU A 26 -0.90 6.21 -7.83
CA GLU A 26 0.14 7.22 -7.62
C GLU A 26 1.11 7.28 -8.81
N MET A 27 1.48 6.12 -9.37
CA MET A 27 2.33 6.05 -10.56
C MET A 27 1.64 6.64 -11.79
N ILE A 28 0.38 6.30 -12.06
CA ILE A 28 -0.39 6.88 -13.17
C ILE A 28 -0.40 8.42 -13.08
N GLN A 29 -0.67 8.95 -11.90
CA GLN A 29 -0.68 10.40 -11.66
C GLN A 29 0.71 11.02 -11.78
N SER A 30 1.75 10.36 -11.26
CA SER A 30 3.10 10.90 -11.29
C SER A 30 3.74 10.87 -12.68
N PHE A 31 3.46 9.84 -13.49
CA PHE A 31 3.98 9.74 -14.85
C PHE A 31 3.24 10.65 -15.83
N SER A 32 1.96 10.91 -15.59
CA SER A 32 1.17 11.82 -16.41
C SER A 32 1.01 13.17 -15.69
N ARG A 33 1.99 14.06 -15.86
CA ARG A 33 1.99 15.42 -15.29
C ARG A 33 0.75 16.26 -15.62
N GLN A 34 0.00 15.91 -16.68
CA GLN A 34 -1.23 16.58 -17.10
C GLN A 34 -2.46 15.66 -16.97
N PHE A 35 -2.41 14.67 -16.07
CA PHE A 35 -3.53 13.75 -15.87
C PHE A 35 -4.75 14.49 -15.31
N ASN A 36 -5.84 14.49 -16.07
CA ASN A 36 -7.16 14.93 -15.60
C ASN A 36 -7.98 13.69 -15.25
N PRO A 37 -7.96 13.20 -13.99
CA PRO A 37 -8.63 11.97 -13.62
C PRO A 37 -10.15 12.09 -13.85
N PRO A 38 -10.76 11.15 -14.59
CA PRO A 38 -12.20 11.13 -14.76
C PRO A 38 -12.89 10.84 -13.42
N ARG A 39 -14.15 11.28 -13.30
CA ARG A 39 -14.87 11.26 -12.01
C ARG A 39 -14.99 9.85 -11.40
N TRP A 40 -15.16 8.82 -12.24
CA TRP A 40 -15.21 7.42 -11.80
C TRP A 40 -13.88 6.95 -11.20
N PHE A 41 -12.75 7.46 -11.70
CA PHE A 41 -11.42 7.10 -11.20
C PHE A 41 -11.23 7.60 -9.77
N MET A 42 -11.64 8.85 -9.50
CA MET A 42 -11.57 9.43 -8.16
C MET A 42 -12.46 8.68 -7.15
N VAL A 43 -13.67 8.27 -7.56
CA VAL A 43 -14.59 7.50 -6.72
C VAL A 43 -13.98 6.16 -6.27
N VAL A 44 -13.20 5.51 -7.13
CA VAL A 44 -12.49 4.26 -6.78
C VAL A 44 -11.21 4.54 -5.99
N ALA A 45 -10.49 5.59 -6.34
CA ALA A 45 -9.21 5.92 -5.71
C ALA A 45 -9.37 6.41 -4.26
N GLU A 46 -10.40 7.19 -3.97
CA GLU A 46 -10.66 7.76 -2.65
C GLU A 46 -10.70 6.72 -1.52
N PRO A 47 -11.49 5.63 -1.57
CA PRO A 47 -11.49 4.62 -0.51
C PRO A 47 -10.13 3.91 -0.38
N LEU A 48 -9.41 3.69 -1.49
CA LEU A 48 -8.06 3.11 -1.44
C LEU A 48 -7.10 4.02 -0.68
N PHE A 49 -7.13 5.33 -0.95
CA PHE A 49 -6.33 6.31 -0.24
C PHE A 49 -6.72 6.42 1.23
N VAL A 50 -8.00 6.49 1.56
CA VAL A 50 -8.46 6.55 2.96
C VAL A 50 -7.98 5.36 3.78
N ILE A 51 -8.02 4.15 3.21
CA ILE A 51 -7.58 2.93 3.89
C ILE A 51 -6.07 2.88 4.05
N THR A 52 -5.31 3.37 3.06
CA THR A 52 -3.85 3.23 3.03
C THR A 52 -3.10 4.43 3.61
N ASP A 53 -3.72 5.62 3.67
CA ASP A 53 -3.08 6.86 4.12
C ASP A 53 -2.64 6.84 5.57
N PRO A 54 -3.42 6.34 6.55
CA PRO A 54 -2.97 6.34 7.95
C PRO A 54 -1.63 5.62 8.17
N PRO A 55 -1.42 4.38 7.69
CA PRO A 55 -0.14 3.69 7.85
C PRO A 55 0.97 4.27 6.97
N VAL A 56 0.67 4.72 5.76
CA VAL A 56 1.68 5.39 4.91
C VAL A 56 2.13 6.69 5.56
N LYS A 57 1.21 7.49 6.13
CA LYS A 57 1.52 8.74 6.85
C LYS A 57 2.32 8.47 8.11
N ALA A 58 2.04 7.39 8.82
CA ALA A 58 2.84 6.97 9.98
C ALA A 58 4.29 6.67 9.56
N LEU A 59 4.49 5.99 8.43
CA LEU A 59 5.82 5.72 7.89
C LEU A 59 6.50 6.96 7.31
N ARG A 60 5.77 7.86 6.65
CA ARG A 60 6.30 9.12 6.11
C ARG A 60 6.91 10.02 7.19
N ARG A 61 6.49 9.88 8.45
CA ARG A 61 7.12 10.58 9.58
C ARG A 61 8.53 10.08 9.87
N LEU A 62 8.82 8.82 9.57
CA LEU A 62 10.12 8.18 9.79
C LEU A 62 11.00 8.22 8.54
N ILE A 63 10.40 8.04 7.36
CA ILE A 63 11.09 7.92 6.08
C ILE A 63 10.45 8.91 5.09
N PRO A 64 10.98 10.14 5.00
CA PRO A 64 10.43 11.14 4.09
C PRO A 64 10.54 10.68 2.63
N PRO A 65 9.59 11.09 1.76
CA PRO A 65 9.59 10.70 0.36
C PRO A 65 10.83 11.25 -0.35
N LEU A 66 11.47 10.39 -1.16
CA LEU A 66 12.63 10.78 -1.96
C LEU A 66 12.16 11.29 -3.32
N GLN A 67 12.50 12.53 -3.62
CA GLN A 67 12.26 13.13 -4.92
C GLN A 67 13.41 12.75 -5.85
N MET A 68 13.14 12.00 -6.92
CA MET A 68 14.15 11.63 -7.92
C MET A 68 13.79 12.26 -9.26
N GLY A 69 14.56 13.26 -9.70
CA GLY A 69 14.47 13.79 -11.07
C GLY A 69 13.10 14.36 -11.47
N GLY A 70 12.37 14.96 -10.53
CA GLY A 70 11.05 15.55 -10.80
C GLY A 70 9.88 14.56 -10.79
N VAL A 71 10.12 13.33 -10.29
CA VAL A 71 9.11 12.33 -9.90
C VAL A 71 9.31 12.00 -8.42
N ALA A 72 8.25 12.13 -7.62
CA ALA A 72 8.29 11.73 -6.22
C ALA A 72 7.94 10.25 -6.13
N LEU A 73 8.92 9.41 -5.79
CA LEU A 73 8.65 8.01 -5.48
C LEU A 73 8.44 7.88 -3.97
N ASP A 74 7.24 7.45 -3.57
CA ASP A 74 6.93 7.33 -2.15
C ASP A 74 7.54 6.05 -1.55
N VAL A 75 8.78 6.19 -1.08
CA VAL A 75 9.54 5.13 -0.41
C VAL A 75 8.76 4.56 0.78
N SER A 76 7.95 5.36 1.46
CA SER A 76 7.12 4.90 2.58
C SER A 76 6.15 3.79 2.18
N VAL A 77 5.58 3.87 0.97
CA VAL A 77 4.65 2.86 0.45
C VAL A 77 5.39 1.55 0.14
N LEU A 78 6.60 1.65 -0.40
CA LEU A 78 7.46 0.49 -0.66
C LEU A 78 7.87 -0.21 0.64
N VAL A 79 8.22 0.58 1.67
CA VAL A 79 8.55 0.07 3.00
C VAL A 79 7.33 -0.60 3.64
N LEU A 80 6.15 -0.01 3.50
CA LEU A 80 4.91 -0.63 3.99
C LEU A 80 4.65 -1.99 3.33
N PHE A 81 4.88 -2.09 2.02
CA PHE A 81 4.76 -3.35 1.29
C PHE A 81 5.73 -4.43 1.83
N ILE A 82 6.98 -4.05 2.11
CA ILE A 82 7.97 -4.96 2.70
C ILE A 82 7.54 -5.40 4.11
N LEU A 83 7.08 -4.47 4.94
CA LEU A 83 6.57 -4.76 6.29
C LEU A 83 5.42 -5.76 6.26
N LEU A 84 4.44 -5.58 5.37
CA LEU A 84 3.31 -6.51 5.21
C LEU A 84 3.76 -7.88 4.71
N SER A 85 4.77 -7.93 3.83
CA SER A 85 5.33 -9.19 3.32
C SER A 85 6.02 -9.98 4.44
N ILE A 86 6.79 -9.29 5.29
CA ILE A 86 7.43 -9.88 6.47
C ILE A 86 6.35 -10.34 7.46
N LEU A 87 5.35 -9.51 7.74
CA LEU A 87 4.24 -9.85 8.64
C LEU A 87 3.50 -11.10 8.16
N THR A 88 3.19 -11.18 6.87
CA THR A 88 2.55 -12.36 6.27
C THR A 88 3.38 -13.62 6.49
N ARG A 89 4.70 -13.52 6.30
CA ARG A 89 5.62 -14.65 6.49
C ARG A 89 5.70 -15.08 7.95
N ILE A 90 5.73 -14.13 8.89
CA ILE A 90 5.68 -14.42 10.33
C ILE A 90 4.38 -15.12 10.69
N LEU A 91 3.23 -14.62 10.22
CA LEU A 91 1.93 -15.25 10.47
C LEU A 91 1.89 -16.67 9.89
N GLN A 92 2.45 -16.90 8.70
CA GLN A 92 2.54 -18.24 8.13
C GLN A 92 3.36 -19.19 9.01
N ILE A 93 4.53 -18.76 9.48
CA ILE A 93 5.38 -19.58 10.34
C ILE A 93 4.70 -19.87 11.68
N VAL A 94 4.03 -18.89 12.29
CA VAL A 94 3.39 -19.05 13.61
C VAL A 94 2.15 -19.94 13.56
N PHE A 95 1.35 -19.85 12.49
CA PHE A 95 0.07 -20.55 12.41
C PHE A 95 0.11 -21.88 11.63
N PHE A 96 1.15 -22.10 10.81
CA PHE A 96 1.29 -23.28 9.94
C PHE A 96 2.67 -23.94 10.02
N GLY A 97 3.59 -23.41 10.83
CA GLY A 97 4.87 -24.04 11.15
C GLY A 97 4.80 -25.02 12.30
#